data_AF-A0A800K3D3-F1
#
_entry.id   AF-A0A800K3D3-F1
#
_cell.length_a   1.000
_cell.length_b   1.000
_cell.length_c   1.000
_cell.angle_alpha   90.00
_cell.angle_beta   90.00
_cell.angle_gamma   90.00
#
_symmetry.space_group_name_H-M   'P 1'
#
loop_
_entity.id
_entity.type
_entity.pdbx_description
1 polymer ?
#
loop_
_entity_poly.entity_id
_entity_poly.type
_entity_poly.pdbx_seq_one_letter_code
_entity_poly.pdbx_strand_id
1 'polypeptide(L)'
;MRGIFIFFCLISFAGHSQNGLEIGLKSLPSYSLILNFQDYSNSNKYIANFGFNYGLEAAYSLDEYVSIRSGYIFSWIGDQYVQDNVLVGKWLHYRKVPIIIKLNSNPYDGKLISFYFGPQLAFLNTAEHMWLEYCSKEEARKANPMLSFIEKPIEKAQLDYAKVFGAGLYNTEYLYKERMIDIVMGAGYDWPLNAYFLLSTSIMMEFSAFNIEDRTYQLRKEPFWINYWGNEKRSSSFYINISFNATIYYIFPKKLLFKVFTQIKSIFLSDLLIDLKIIDINWFFFNYHWTF
;
A
#
# COMPACT_ATOMS: atom_id res chain seq x y z
N MET A 1 34.67 40.57 -10.13
CA MET A 1 34.33 39.20 -9.69
C MET A 1 34.05 39.23 -8.19
N ARG A 2 32.81 39.55 -7.83
CA ARG A 2 32.32 39.61 -6.44
C ARG A 2 30.93 39.01 -6.43
N GLY A 3 30.67 38.09 -5.51
CA GLY A 3 29.34 37.86 -4.96
C GLY A 3 28.46 36.83 -5.64
N ILE A 4 28.80 35.55 -5.52
CA ILE A 4 27.81 34.47 -5.29
C ILE A 4 28.38 33.57 -4.19
N PHE A 5 28.54 34.14 -2.99
CA PHE A 5 28.59 33.37 -1.76
C PHE A 5 27.15 33.43 -1.22
N ILE A 6 26.27 32.61 -1.80
CA ILE A 6 24.95 32.33 -1.23
C ILE A 6 25.23 31.54 0.04
N PHE A 7 25.40 32.31 1.11
CA PHE A 7 24.89 32.12 2.45
C PHE A 7 24.09 30.82 2.66
N PHE A 8 24.80 29.70 2.66
CA PHE A 8 24.34 28.37 3.07
C PHE A 8 24.32 28.23 4.61
N CYS A 9 24.09 29.34 5.30
CA CYS A 9 24.09 29.48 6.75
C CYS A 9 22.75 30.00 7.23
N LEU A 10 21.74 29.13 7.26
CA LEU A 10 20.82 29.04 8.39
C LEU A 10 20.53 27.56 8.66
N ILE A 11 21.60 26.89 9.09
CA ILE A 11 21.52 25.75 10.00
C ILE A 11 20.75 26.24 11.24
N SER A 12 19.45 26.02 11.23
CA SER A 12 18.62 25.96 12.43
C SER A 12 17.81 24.67 12.37
N PHE A 13 18.52 23.57 12.10
CA PHE A 13 18.06 22.21 12.44
C PHE A 13 18.21 22.05 13.96
N ALA A 14 17.29 22.63 14.71
CA ALA A 14 17.23 22.43 16.17
C ALA A 14 15.79 22.04 16.58
N GLY A 15 15.49 20.75 16.40
CA GLY A 15 14.65 19.99 17.33
C GLY A 15 13.13 20.13 17.27
N HIS A 16 12.52 20.65 16.21
CA HIS A 16 11.11 21.04 16.26
C HIS A 16 10.12 20.37 15.28
N SER A 17 10.54 19.41 14.44
CA SER A 17 9.64 18.87 13.40
C SER A 17 9.17 17.42 13.60
N GLN A 18 9.57 16.70 14.65
CA GLN A 18 9.15 15.31 14.86
C GLN A 18 8.00 15.14 15.86
N ASN A 19 7.46 16.26 16.33
CA ASN A 19 6.48 16.31 17.39
C ASN A 19 5.22 16.98 16.84
N GLY A 20 4.24 16.20 16.38
CA GLY A 20 2.98 16.77 15.89
C GLY A 20 2.15 15.82 15.03
N LEU A 21 1.13 16.42 14.39
CA LEU A 21 0.35 15.79 13.34
C LEU A 21 1.07 16.01 12.00
N GLU A 22 1.21 14.96 11.22
CA GLU A 22 1.71 15.00 9.85
C GLU A 22 0.55 14.61 8.94
N ILE A 23 0.41 15.27 7.80
CA ILE A 23 -0.50 14.85 6.72
C ILE A 23 0.29 14.86 5.43
N GLY A 24 0.23 13.77 4.67
CA GLY A 24 1.05 13.59 3.49
C GLY A 24 0.35 12.89 2.34
N LEU A 25 0.88 13.16 1.14
CA LEU A 25 0.54 12.47 -0.10
C LEU A 25 1.57 11.38 -0.35
N LYS A 26 1.10 10.17 -0.63
CA LYS A 26 1.91 8.96 -0.75
C LYS A 26 1.83 8.41 -2.16
N SER A 27 2.97 8.07 -2.75
CA SER A 27 3.09 7.26 -3.97
C SER A 27 3.92 6.01 -3.69
N LEU A 28 3.48 4.88 -4.24
CA LEU A 28 4.06 3.57 -3.99
C LEU A 28 4.11 2.78 -5.31
N PRO A 29 5.11 2.99 -6.19
CA PRO A 29 5.47 1.95 -7.16
C PRO A 29 5.71 0.63 -6.41
N SER A 30 5.09 -0.43 -6.89
CA SER A 30 5.08 -1.72 -6.20
C SER A 30 5.32 -2.88 -7.13
N TYR A 31 5.85 -3.95 -6.56
CA TYR A 31 6.10 -5.21 -7.20
C TYR A 31 5.30 -6.26 -6.44
N SER A 32 4.29 -6.84 -7.09
CA SER A 32 3.41 -7.84 -6.46
C SER A 32 3.65 -9.23 -7.01
N LEU A 33 3.62 -10.20 -6.11
CA LEU A 33 3.64 -11.62 -6.42
C LEU A 33 2.54 -12.31 -5.62
N ILE A 34 1.61 -12.98 -6.31
CA ILE A 34 0.59 -13.82 -5.69
C ILE A 34 1.07 -15.26 -5.83
N LEU A 35 1.65 -15.80 -4.77
CA LEU A 35 2.20 -17.15 -4.77
C LEU A 35 1.14 -18.16 -4.32
N ASN A 36 0.88 -19.16 -5.13
CA ASN A 36 0.22 -20.38 -4.66
C ASN A 36 1.27 -21.48 -4.48
N PHE A 37 1.55 -21.90 -3.24
CA PHE A 37 2.68 -22.80 -2.94
C PHE A 37 2.61 -24.16 -3.65
N GLN A 38 1.41 -24.74 -3.84
CA GLN A 38 1.29 -26.01 -4.59
C GLN A 38 1.55 -25.79 -6.08
N ASP A 39 1.05 -24.69 -6.65
CA ASP A 39 1.23 -24.38 -8.08
C ASP A 39 2.68 -23.97 -8.39
N TYR A 40 3.36 -23.33 -7.44
CA TYR A 40 4.78 -22.97 -7.54
C TYR A 40 5.67 -24.22 -7.55
N SER A 41 5.36 -25.23 -6.73
CA SER A 41 6.14 -26.47 -6.69
C SER A 41 6.10 -27.26 -8.00
N ASN A 42 5.06 -27.06 -8.80
CA ASN A 42 4.83 -27.78 -10.06
C ASN A 42 5.05 -26.91 -11.30
N SER A 43 5.37 -25.61 -11.16
CA SER A 43 5.39 -24.75 -12.33
C SER A 43 6.22 -23.46 -12.20
N ASN A 44 7.11 -23.23 -13.17
CA ASN A 44 7.88 -21.98 -13.35
C ASN A 44 7.02 -20.86 -13.99
N LYS A 45 5.73 -20.79 -13.65
CA LYS A 45 4.72 -20.06 -14.45
C LYS A 45 4.43 -18.65 -13.96
N TYR A 46 4.77 -18.29 -12.72
CA TYR A 46 4.41 -17.01 -12.13
C TYR A 46 5.43 -15.92 -12.43
N ILE A 47 4.93 -14.76 -12.84
CA ILE A 47 5.68 -13.56 -13.20
C ILE A 47 5.11 -12.43 -12.35
N ALA A 48 5.91 -11.94 -11.41
CA ALA A 48 5.48 -10.80 -10.63
C ALA A 48 5.33 -9.55 -11.49
N ASN A 49 4.37 -8.74 -11.08
CA ASN A 49 3.86 -7.63 -11.87
C ASN A 49 4.21 -6.29 -11.20
N PHE A 50 4.37 -5.25 -12.01
CA PHE A 50 4.64 -3.91 -11.53
C PHE A 50 3.32 -3.16 -11.35
N GLY A 51 2.94 -2.90 -10.11
CA GLY A 51 1.77 -2.11 -9.75
C GLY A 51 2.12 -0.68 -9.33
N PHE A 52 1.10 0.14 -9.19
CA PHE A 52 1.23 1.48 -8.62
C PHE A 52 0.12 1.73 -7.62
N ASN A 53 0.50 2.28 -6.46
CA ASN A 53 -0.44 2.63 -5.41
C ASN A 53 -0.23 4.11 -5.04
N TYR A 54 -1.29 4.77 -4.58
CA TYR A 54 -1.21 6.15 -4.11
C TYR A 54 -2.28 6.43 -3.07
N GLY A 55 -2.08 7.46 -2.25
CA GLY A 55 -3.04 7.76 -1.21
C GLY A 55 -2.69 8.96 -0.34
N LEU A 56 -3.50 9.12 0.69
CA LEU A 56 -3.28 10.09 1.76
C LEU A 56 -2.90 9.35 3.03
N GLU A 57 -1.99 9.93 3.79
CA GLU A 57 -1.57 9.41 5.09
C GLU A 57 -1.56 10.53 6.12
N ALA A 58 -2.00 10.23 7.32
CA ALA A 58 -1.84 11.06 8.50
C ALA A 58 -0.97 10.31 9.52
N ALA A 59 -0.11 11.03 10.22
CA ALA A 59 0.69 10.48 11.30
C ALA A 59 0.60 11.36 12.54
N TYR A 60 0.70 10.73 13.70
CA TYR A 60 0.81 11.40 14.98
C TYR A 60 2.00 10.85 15.73
N SER A 61 2.98 11.72 15.99
CA SER A 61 4.15 11.36 16.80
C SER A 61 3.81 11.44 18.28
N LEU A 62 3.93 10.29 18.96
CA LEU A 62 3.75 10.18 20.41
C LEU A 62 4.96 10.79 21.12
N ASP A 63 6.15 10.46 20.63
CA ASP A 63 7.43 11.03 21.02
C ASP A 63 8.36 11.15 19.81
N GLU A 64 9.66 11.38 20.04
CA GLU A 64 10.66 11.49 18.98
C GLU A 64 11.02 10.14 18.32
N TYR A 65 10.76 9.02 18.99
CA TYR A 65 11.11 7.68 18.53
C TYR A 65 9.91 6.93 17.95
N VAL A 66 8.68 7.29 18.28
CA VAL A 66 7.48 6.51 17.98
C VAL A 66 6.38 7.39 17.42
N SER A 67 5.84 7.01 16.26
CA SER A 67 4.62 7.59 15.72
C SER A 67 3.63 6.53 15.25
N ILE A 68 2.35 6.89 15.31
CA ILE A 68 1.26 6.09 14.76
C ILE A 68 0.83 6.74 13.45
N ARG A 69 0.72 5.96 12.38
CA ARG A 69 0.32 6.42 11.05
C ARG A 69 -0.90 5.66 10.58
N SER A 70 -1.81 6.36 9.93
CA SER A 70 -2.96 5.76 9.26
C SER A 70 -3.29 6.52 8.00
N GLY A 71 -3.95 5.87 7.05
CA GLY A 71 -4.21 6.51 5.77
C GLY A 71 -5.31 5.83 4.97
N TYR A 72 -5.44 6.29 3.73
CA TYR A 72 -6.30 5.69 2.73
C TYR A 72 -5.54 5.60 1.41
N ILE A 73 -5.29 4.37 0.97
CA ILE A 73 -4.43 4.05 -0.18
C ILE A 73 -5.27 3.32 -1.23
N PHE A 74 -5.24 3.82 -2.46
CA PHE A 74 -5.69 3.09 -3.64
C PHE A 74 -4.53 2.25 -4.14
N SER A 75 -4.76 0.96 -4.31
CA SER A 75 -3.73 0.00 -4.64
C SER A 75 -4.10 -0.83 -5.86
N TRP A 76 -3.18 -0.91 -6.81
CA TRP A 76 -3.29 -1.74 -8.00
C TRP A 76 -2.27 -2.86 -7.92
N ILE A 77 -2.79 -4.05 -7.67
CA ILE A 77 -2.00 -5.26 -7.47
C ILE A 77 -2.24 -6.14 -8.67
N GLY A 78 -1.18 -6.66 -9.27
CA GLY A 78 -1.33 -7.57 -10.38
C GLY A 78 -0.48 -8.82 -10.23
N ASP A 79 -0.82 -9.82 -11.01
CA ASP A 79 -0.01 -11.00 -11.21
C ASP A 79 -0.13 -11.45 -12.67
N GLN A 80 0.93 -12.03 -13.19
CA GLN A 80 0.97 -12.58 -14.53
C GLN A 80 1.42 -14.04 -14.43
N TYR A 81 0.81 -14.92 -15.21
CA TYR A 81 1.29 -16.30 -15.27
C TYR A 81 1.10 -16.90 -16.66
N VAL A 82 1.91 -17.92 -16.96
CA VAL A 82 1.90 -18.61 -18.26
C VAL A 82 1.25 -19.97 -18.13
N GLN A 83 0.19 -20.20 -18.89
CA GLN A 83 -0.44 -21.52 -18.97
C GLN A 83 -0.61 -21.91 -20.43
N ASP A 84 -0.01 -23.06 -20.80
CA ASP A 84 -0.12 -23.63 -22.15
C ASP A 84 0.21 -22.64 -23.29
N ASN A 85 1.30 -21.87 -23.10
CA ASN A 85 1.77 -20.81 -24.01
C ASN A 85 0.82 -19.61 -24.14
N VAL A 86 -0.03 -19.39 -23.12
CA VAL A 86 -0.86 -18.20 -22.97
C VAL A 86 -0.42 -17.47 -21.70
N LEU A 87 0.00 -16.22 -21.86
CA LEU A 87 0.21 -15.27 -20.77
C LEU A 87 -1.14 -14.73 -20.34
N VAL A 88 -1.44 -14.88 -19.06
CA VAL A 88 -2.67 -14.37 -18.45
C VAL A 88 -2.31 -13.31 -17.42
N GLY A 89 -2.84 -12.11 -17.60
CA GLY A 89 -2.70 -11.00 -16.66
C GLY A 89 -3.93 -10.78 -15.79
N LYS A 90 -3.72 -10.64 -14.49
CA LYS A 90 -4.76 -10.32 -13.50
C LYS A 90 -4.43 -9.02 -12.79
N TRP A 91 -5.45 -8.21 -12.53
CA TRP A 91 -5.36 -6.97 -11.78
C TRP A 91 -6.46 -6.86 -10.75
N LEU A 92 -6.07 -6.51 -9.53
CA LEU A 92 -6.93 -6.36 -8.38
C LEU A 92 -6.76 -4.94 -7.85
N HIS A 93 -7.86 -4.23 -7.73
CA HIS A 93 -7.88 -2.88 -7.19
C HIS A 93 -8.40 -2.93 -5.76
N TYR A 94 -7.56 -2.53 -4.81
CA TYR A 94 -7.90 -2.48 -3.40
C TYR A 94 -7.92 -1.05 -2.88
N ARG A 95 -8.82 -0.79 -1.93
CA ARG A 95 -8.78 0.37 -1.04
C ARG A 95 -8.21 -0.11 0.29
N LYS A 96 -7.13 0.52 0.75
CA LYS A 96 -6.37 0.06 1.91
C LYS A 96 -6.35 1.12 3.01
N VAL A 97 -6.49 0.67 4.25
CA VAL A 97 -6.38 1.47 5.47
C VAL A 97 -5.28 0.86 6.34
N PRO A 98 -4.03 1.34 6.22
CA PRO A 98 -2.93 0.88 7.06
C PRO A 98 -3.04 1.52 8.46
N ILE A 99 -2.64 0.78 9.50
CA ILE A 99 -2.45 1.28 10.86
C ILE A 99 -1.03 0.89 11.27
N ILE A 100 -0.09 1.82 11.12
CA ILE A 100 1.35 1.54 11.17
C ILE A 100 1.97 2.24 12.36
N ILE A 101 2.74 1.49 13.13
CA ILE A 101 3.69 2.04 14.08
C ILE A 101 4.99 2.30 13.33
N LYS A 102 5.51 3.51 13.49
CA LYS A 102 6.80 3.93 12.96
C LYS A 102 7.76 4.11 14.12
N LEU A 103 8.93 3.48 14.02
CA LEU A 103 10.02 3.63 14.96
C LEU A 103 11.15 4.40 14.28
N ASN A 104 11.52 5.56 14.82
CA ASN A 104 12.60 6.39 14.31
C ASN A 104 13.91 6.10 15.06
N SER A 105 15.03 6.17 14.36
CA SER A 105 16.35 6.29 15.00
C SER A 105 16.52 7.64 15.68
N ASN A 106 17.61 7.76 16.46
CA ASN A 106 17.95 8.99 17.16
C ASN A 106 17.93 10.21 16.22
N PRO A 107 17.09 11.22 16.49
CA PRO A 107 16.92 12.35 15.60
C PRO A 107 18.13 13.30 15.56
N TYR A 108 19.01 13.22 16.55
CA TYR A 108 20.18 14.07 16.67
C TYR A 108 21.38 13.57 15.84
N ASP A 109 21.33 12.33 15.34
CA ASP A 109 22.46 11.72 14.63
C ASP A 109 22.50 12.10 13.13
N GLY A 110 21.62 13.00 12.69
CA GLY A 110 21.50 13.44 11.29
C GLY A 110 21.00 12.36 10.32
N LYS A 111 20.82 11.12 10.82
CA LYS A 111 20.29 9.96 10.10
C LYS A 111 18.93 9.60 10.69
N LEU A 112 17.86 9.86 9.94
CA LEU A 112 16.49 9.55 10.35
C LEU A 112 16.04 8.23 9.71
N ILE A 113 16.68 7.14 10.14
CA ILE A 113 16.26 5.79 9.75
C ILE A 113 14.92 5.50 10.43
N SER A 114 13.99 4.92 9.69
CA SER A 114 12.65 4.60 10.18
C SER A 114 12.33 3.15 9.92
N PHE A 115 11.72 2.49 10.89
CA PHE A 115 11.13 1.17 10.75
C PHE A 115 9.62 1.27 10.84
N TYR A 116 8.93 0.47 10.04
CA TYR A 116 7.49 0.48 9.90
C TYR A 116 6.97 -0.91 10.20
N PHE A 117 5.90 -1.00 10.98
CA PHE A 117 5.22 -2.26 11.26
C PHE A 117 3.76 -2.02 11.65
N GLY A 118 2.84 -2.80 11.10
CA GLY A 118 1.45 -2.80 11.58
C GLY A 118 0.47 -3.49 10.63
N PRO A 119 -0.78 -3.66 11.06
CA PRO A 119 -1.82 -4.23 10.22
C PRO A 119 -2.28 -3.25 9.14
N GLN A 120 -2.85 -3.79 8.06
CA GLN A 120 -3.52 -3.05 7.01
C GLN A 120 -4.82 -3.75 6.64
N LEU A 121 -5.90 -2.99 6.63
CA LEU A 121 -7.19 -3.47 6.13
C LEU A 121 -7.24 -3.22 4.63
N ALA A 122 -7.55 -4.24 3.84
CA ALA A 122 -7.71 -4.12 2.39
C ALA A 122 -9.14 -4.49 1.99
N PHE A 123 -9.76 -3.64 1.19
CA PHE A 123 -11.12 -3.82 0.66
C PHE A 123 -11.04 -3.89 -0.86
N LEU A 124 -11.46 -5.01 -1.44
CA LEU A 124 -11.49 -5.18 -2.89
C LEU A 124 -12.52 -4.19 -3.47
N ASN A 125 -12.09 -3.42 -4.46
CA ASN A 125 -12.94 -2.49 -5.19
C ASN A 125 -13.35 -3.09 -6.54
N THR A 126 -12.39 -3.59 -7.32
CA THR A 126 -12.64 -4.29 -8.58
C THR A 126 -11.59 -5.36 -8.85
N ALA A 127 -11.96 -6.38 -9.64
CA ALA A 127 -11.04 -7.41 -10.14
C ALA A 127 -11.19 -7.53 -11.67
N GLU A 128 -10.08 -7.35 -12.37
CA GLU A 128 -10.02 -7.27 -13.83
C GLU A 128 -9.06 -8.33 -14.39
N HIS A 129 -9.53 -9.09 -15.39
CA HIS A 129 -8.69 -9.99 -16.17
C HIS A 129 -8.40 -9.30 -17.49
N MET A 130 -7.23 -8.66 -17.57
CA MET A 130 -7.05 -7.62 -18.58
C MET A 130 -6.63 -8.15 -19.96
N TRP A 131 -5.98 -9.31 -20.08
CA TRP A 131 -5.57 -9.79 -21.41
C TRP A 131 -5.01 -11.22 -21.39
N LEU A 132 -5.14 -11.86 -22.55
CA LEU A 132 -4.51 -13.13 -22.91
C LEU A 132 -3.58 -12.84 -24.09
N GLU A 133 -2.29 -13.11 -23.95
CA GLU A 133 -1.35 -13.05 -25.08
C GLU A 133 -0.70 -14.41 -25.31
N TYR A 134 -0.60 -14.80 -26.57
CA TYR A 134 0.24 -15.93 -26.94
C TYR A 134 1.70 -15.58 -26.71
N CYS A 135 2.37 -16.36 -25.88
CA CYS A 135 3.81 -16.25 -25.70
C CYS A 135 4.43 -17.65 -25.54
N SER A 136 5.60 -17.85 -26.15
CA SER A 136 6.41 -19.01 -25.78
C SER A 136 6.82 -18.91 -24.29
N LYS A 137 7.05 -20.05 -23.63
CA LYS A 137 7.54 -20.06 -22.22
C LYS A 137 8.82 -19.21 -22.03
N GLU A 138 9.63 -19.06 -23.08
CA GLU A 138 10.84 -18.25 -23.10
C GLU A 138 10.55 -16.75 -23.23
N GLU A 139 9.56 -16.36 -24.04
CA GLU A 139 9.10 -14.97 -24.17
C GLU A 139 8.49 -14.43 -22.86
N ALA A 140 7.70 -15.24 -22.17
CA ALA A 140 7.09 -14.82 -20.91
C ALA A 140 8.12 -14.48 -19.83
N ARG A 141 9.23 -15.24 -19.79
CA ARG A 141 10.35 -14.97 -18.86
C ARG A 141 11.04 -13.65 -19.17
N LYS A 142 11.10 -13.24 -20.44
CA LYS A 142 11.67 -11.96 -20.89
C LYS A 142 10.74 -10.78 -20.60
N ALA A 143 9.44 -11.00 -20.43
CA ALA A 143 8.49 -9.95 -20.06
C ALA A 143 8.55 -9.57 -18.56
N ASN A 144 9.24 -10.35 -17.72
CA ASN A 144 9.47 -9.99 -16.33
C ASN A 144 10.57 -8.91 -16.23
N PRO A 145 10.25 -7.66 -15.86
CA PRO A 145 11.20 -6.54 -15.91
C PRO A 145 12.41 -6.69 -14.97
N MET A 146 12.36 -7.62 -14.00
CA MET A 146 13.53 -7.94 -13.16
C MET A 146 14.55 -8.86 -13.86
N LEU A 147 14.13 -9.62 -14.87
CA LEU A 147 14.95 -10.61 -15.58
C LEU A 147 15.28 -10.21 -17.03
N SER A 148 14.65 -9.15 -17.55
CA SER A 148 14.69 -8.75 -18.96
C SER A 148 15.96 -7.99 -19.40
N PHE A 149 16.93 -7.76 -18.52
CA PHE A 149 18.17 -7.06 -18.87
C PHE A 149 19.14 -7.88 -19.75
N ILE A 150 18.84 -9.16 -20.08
CA ILE A 150 19.86 -10.07 -20.63
C ILE A 150 19.56 -10.63 -22.03
N GLU A 151 18.33 -10.67 -22.58
CA GLU A 151 18.11 -11.47 -23.80
C GLU A 151 17.13 -10.93 -24.86
N LYS A 152 17.48 -11.18 -26.14
CA LYS A 152 16.81 -10.75 -27.39
C LYS A 152 15.52 -11.56 -27.73
N PRO A 153 14.58 -11.01 -28.53
CA PRO A 153 13.29 -11.64 -28.83
C PRO A 153 13.37 -12.75 -29.90
N ILE A 154 12.40 -13.68 -29.91
CA ILE A 154 12.22 -14.78 -30.90
C ILE A 154 10.76 -14.78 -31.41
N GLU A 155 10.55 -15.23 -32.66
CA GLU A 155 9.33 -15.15 -33.47
C GLU A 155 8.20 -16.15 -33.12
N LYS A 156 6.94 -15.71 -33.34
CA LYS A 156 5.67 -16.30 -32.86
C LYS A 156 5.03 -17.34 -33.81
N ALA A 157 4.27 -18.28 -33.24
CA ALA A 157 3.25 -19.09 -33.92
C ALA A 157 1.84 -18.81 -33.34
N GLN A 158 0.83 -18.60 -34.22
CA GLN A 158 -0.55 -18.25 -33.85
C GLN A 158 -1.48 -19.48 -33.79
N LEU A 159 -2.41 -19.50 -32.82
CA LEU A 159 -3.62 -20.33 -32.84
C LEU A 159 -4.88 -19.44 -32.89
N ASP A 160 -5.99 -20.07 -33.30
CA ASP A 160 -7.23 -19.41 -33.75
C ASP A 160 -8.00 -18.65 -32.65
N TYR A 161 -8.19 -17.35 -32.89
CA TYR A 161 -8.69 -16.30 -31.99
C TYR A 161 -10.08 -16.60 -31.41
N ALA A 162 -10.92 -17.31 -32.16
CA ALA A 162 -12.32 -17.58 -31.80
C ALA A 162 -12.50 -18.64 -30.71
N LYS A 163 -11.50 -19.48 -30.44
CA LYS A 163 -11.57 -20.51 -29.39
C LYS A 163 -11.24 -20.00 -28.00
N VAL A 164 -10.66 -18.80 -27.86
CA VAL A 164 -10.15 -18.28 -26.57
C VAL A 164 -11.13 -17.32 -25.88
N PHE A 165 -11.98 -16.60 -26.63
CA PHE A 165 -12.80 -15.49 -26.11
C PHE A 165 -14.31 -15.76 -26.04
N GLY A 166 -14.71 -16.97 -25.66
CA GLY A 166 -16.12 -17.40 -25.69
C GLY A 166 -17.06 -16.85 -24.60
N ALA A 167 -16.59 -16.17 -23.56
CA ALA A 167 -17.47 -15.56 -22.55
C ALA A 167 -16.78 -14.39 -21.84
N GLY A 168 -17.52 -13.30 -21.63
CA GLY A 168 -17.01 -12.02 -21.12
C GLY A 168 -16.28 -12.13 -19.78
N LEU A 169 -15.00 -11.75 -19.78
CA LEU A 169 -14.06 -11.71 -18.65
C LEU A 169 -14.17 -10.42 -17.81
N TYR A 170 -15.32 -9.74 -17.83
CA TYR A 170 -15.40 -8.35 -17.35
C TYR A 170 -15.72 -8.19 -15.86
N ASN A 171 -16.11 -9.25 -15.16
CA ASN A 171 -16.29 -9.17 -13.70
C ASN A 171 -16.02 -10.52 -13.03
N THR A 172 -14.86 -10.63 -12.40
CA THR A 172 -14.46 -11.82 -11.61
C THR A 172 -14.28 -11.49 -10.14
N GLU A 173 -14.87 -10.39 -9.66
CA GLU A 173 -14.77 -9.94 -8.26
C GLU A 173 -15.16 -11.05 -7.27
N TYR A 174 -16.14 -11.89 -7.65
CA TYR A 174 -16.60 -13.03 -6.85
C TYR A 174 -15.55 -14.13 -6.63
N LEU A 175 -14.43 -14.13 -7.37
CA LEU A 175 -13.32 -15.07 -7.18
C LEU A 175 -12.34 -14.63 -6.09
N TYR A 176 -12.50 -13.39 -5.58
CA TYR A 176 -11.54 -12.76 -4.69
C TYR A 176 -12.22 -12.32 -3.39
N LYS A 177 -11.45 -12.31 -2.30
CA LYS A 177 -11.97 -11.84 -1.02
C LYS A 177 -12.23 -10.35 -1.07
N GLU A 178 -13.46 -9.99 -0.70
CA GLU A 178 -13.84 -8.59 -0.56
C GLU A 178 -13.02 -7.86 0.52
N ARG A 179 -12.54 -8.59 1.54
CA ARG A 179 -11.85 -8.02 2.71
C ARG A 179 -10.68 -8.87 3.14
N MET A 180 -9.55 -8.21 3.41
CA MET A 180 -8.34 -8.86 3.91
C MET A 180 -7.71 -8.03 5.03
N ILE A 181 -6.93 -8.72 5.86
CA ILE A 181 -6.05 -8.12 6.85
C ILE A 181 -4.63 -8.54 6.49
N ASP A 182 -3.81 -7.56 6.15
CA ASP A 182 -2.41 -7.75 5.79
C ASP A 182 -1.52 -7.26 6.94
N ILE A 183 -0.30 -7.79 7.01
CA ILE A 183 0.76 -7.26 7.85
C ILE A 183 1.72 -6.50 6.94
N VAL A 184 1.96 -5.24 7.27
CA VAL A 184 2.90 -4.38 6.55
C VAL A 184 4.11 -4.16 7.45
N MET A 185 5.30 -4.30 6.87
CA MET A 185 6.55 -3.96 7.53
C MET A 185 7.53 -3.34 6.55
N GLY A 186 8.47 -2.54 7.03
CA GLY A 186 9.43 -1.92 6.14
C GLY A 186 10.48 -1.11 6.87
N ALA A 187 11.41 -0.58 6.08
CA ALA A 187 12.45 0.31 6.54
C ALA A 187 12.63 1.46 5.55
N GLY A 188 13.02 2.62 6.06
CA GLY A 188 13.16 3.82 5.26
C GLY A 188 14.01 4.88 5.91
N TYR A 189 13.96 6.04 5.29
CA TYR A 189 14.70 7.22 5.67
C TYR A 189 13.83 8.45 5.50
N ASP A 190 13.89 9.36 6.46
CA ASP A 190 13.24 10.66 6.37
C ASP A 190 14.22 11.78 6.05
N TRP A 191 13.84 12.60 5.10
CA TRP A 191 14.58 13.72 4.56
C TRP A 191 13.84 14.99 4.95
N PRO A 192 14.24 15.67 6.04
CA PRO A 192 13.63 16.93 6.42
C PRO A 192 14.00 17.97 5.36
N LEU A 193 13.00 18.39 4.58
CA LEU A 193 13.20 19.35 3.49
C LEU A 193 13.28 20.78 4.05
N ASN A 194 12.42 21.08 5.03
CA ASN A 194 12.43 22.32 5.82
C ASN A 194 11.62 22.12 7.11
N ALA A 195 11.32 23.20 7.84
CA ALA A 195 10.60 23.16 9.11
C ALA A 195 9.16 22.60 9.03
N TYR A 196 8.55 22.59 7.85
CA TYR A 196 7.16 22.18 7.63
C TYR A 196 7.02 20.97 6.71
N PHE A 197 8.06 20.60 5.97
CA PHE A 197 7.99 19.54 4.98
C PHE A 197 9.02 18.45 5.22
N LEU A 198 8.54 17.20 5.17
CA LEU A 198 9.33 15.99 5.33
C LEU A 198 9.09 15.10 4.11
N LEU A 199 10.16 14.70 3.43
CA LEU A 199 10.08 13.62 2.45
C LEU A 199 10.46 12.32 3.14
N SER A 200 9.58 11.33 3.14
CA SER A 200 9.87 9.99 3.65
C SER A 200 10.00 9.01 2.49
N THR A 201 11.10 8.27 2.44
CA THR A 201 11.33 7.22 1.46
C THR A 201 11.47 5.89 2.16
N SER A 202 10.75 4.84 1.75
CA SER A 202 10.84 3.53 2.41
C SER A 202 10.65 2.37 1.44
N ILE A 203 11.25 1.23 1.76
CA ILE A 203 10.88 -0.05 1.15
C ILE A 203 9.92 -0.74 2.12
N MET A 204 8.71 -1.06 1.65
CA MET A 204 7.71 -1.79 2.42
C MET A 204 7.49 -3.16 1.82
N MET A 205 7.15 -4.10 2.69
CA MET A 205 6.68 -5.44 2.37
C MET A 205 5.30 -5.62 2.97
N GLU A 206 4.34 -6.04 2.16
CA GLU A 206 3.01 -6.43 2.59
C GLU A 206 2.88 -7.95 2.52
N PHE A 207 2.36 -8.55 3.59
CA PHE A 207 2.12 -9.98 3.69
C PHE A 207 0.66 -10.23 4.02
N SER A 208 -0.04 -10.99 3.18
CA SER A 208 -1.38 -11.47 3.52
C SER A 208 -1.30 -12.90 4.04
N ALA A 209 -1.73 -13.11 5.28
CA ALA A 209 -1.80 -14.45 5.89
C ALA A 209 -3.02 -15.25 5.40
N PHE A 210 -3.94 -14.60 4.67
CA PHE A 210 -5.17 -15.20 4.18
C PHE A 210 -5.10 -15.45 2.68
N ASN A 211 -5.77 -16.50 2.23
CA ASN A 211 -5.97 -16.75 0.81
C ASN A 211 -6.72 -15.54 0.21
N ILE A 212 -6.15 -14.93 -0.84
CA ILE A 212 -6.73 -13.77 -1.54
C ILE A 212 -7.94 -14.19 -2.37
N GLU A 213 -7.94 -15.43 -2.85
CA GLU A 213 -9.02 -15.97 -3.65
C GLU A 213 -10.14 -16.49 -2.73
N ASP A 214 -11.37 -16.01 -2.96
CA ASP A 214 -12.56 -16.51 -2.29
C ASP A 214 -13.11 -17.71 -3.05
N ARG A 215 -12.59 -18.89 -2.67
CA ARG A 215 -12.91 -20.16 -3.33
C ARG A 215 -14.18 -20.83 -2.76
N THR A 216 -15.01 -20.11 -2.00
CA THR A 216 -16.22 -20.66 -1.35
C THR A 216 -17.41 -20.79 -2.30
N TYR A 217 -17.49 -19.97 -3.36
CA TYR A 217 -18.48 -20.16 -4.41
C TYR A 217 -18.06 -21.31 -5.33
N GLN A 218 -18.58 -22.50 -5.05
CA GLN A 218 -18.62 -23.57 -6.05
C GLN A 218 -19.41 -23.05 -7.25
N LEU A 219 -18.68 -22.72 -8.33
CA LEU A 219 -19.25 -22.40 -9.64
C LEU A 219 -19.94 -23.63 -10.22
N ARG A 220 -21.14 -23.93 -9.69
CA ARG A 220 -21.83 -25.20 -9.93
C ARG A 220 -22.45 -25.32 -11.32
N LYS A 221 -22.35 -24.32 -12.20
CA LYS A 221 -23.09 -24.34 -13.47
C LYS A 221 -22.46 -23.64 -14.70
N GLU A 222 -21.27 -23.04 -14.65
CA GLU A 222 -20.72 -22.42 -15.88
C GLU A 222 -19.88 -23.39 -16.74
N PRO A 223 -19.90 -23.26 -18.08
CA PRO A 223 -19.30 -24.23 -18.98
C PRO A 223 -17.76 -24.15 -19.01
N PHE A 224 -17.14 -25.34 -19.06
CA PHE A 224 -15.77 -25.70 -19.48
C PHE A 224 -14.55 -24.98 -18.87
N TRP A 225 -14.55 -23.65 -18.77
CA TRP A 225 -13.39 -22.85 -18.34
C TRP A 225 -13.05 -23.05 -16.85
N ILE A 226 -14.05 -23.37 -16.02
CA ILE A 226 -13.88 -23.55 -14.57
C ILE A 226 -13.11 -24.83 -14.24
N ASN A 227 -13.18 -25.86 -15.09
CA ASN A 227 -12.40 -27.09 -14.87
C ASN A 227 -10.89 -26.85 -15.04
N TYR A 228 -10.50 -25.79 -15.76
CA TYR A 228 -9.10 -25.37 -15.91
C TYR A 228 -8.54 -24.68 -14.65
N TRP A 229 -9.43 -24.10 -13.84
CA TRP A 229 -9.12 -23.39 -12.59
C TRP A 229 -9.42 -24.22 -11.33
N GLY A 230 -10.28 -25.23 -11.43
CA GLY A 230 -10.91 -25.89 -10.29
C GLY A 230 -10.36 -27.25 -9.87
N ASN A 231 -9.38 -27.81 -10.59
CA ASN A 231 -8.92 -29.19 -10.35
C ASN A 231 -7.53 -29.32 -9.71
N GLU A 232 -6.75 -28.24 -9.62
CA GLU A 232 -5.49 -28.25 -8.88
C GLU A 232 -5.76 -28.01 -7.39
N LYS A 233 -5.09 -28.80 -6.54
CA LYS A 233 -5.43 -28.95 -5.12
C LYS A 233 -5.46 -27.59 -4.40
N ARG A 234 -6.36 -27.53 -3.42
CA ARG A 234 -6.75 -26.37 -2.62
C ARG A 234 -5.64 -25.93 -1.66
N SER A 235 -4.56 -25.31 -2.14
CA SER A 235 -3.59 -24.65 -1.25
C SER A 235 -3.97 -23.23 -0.89
N SER A 236 -3.51 -22.83 0.29
CA SER A 236 -3.39 -21.43 0.69
C SER A 236 -2.52 -20.68 -0.32
N SER A 237 -3.05 -19.58 -0.88
CA SER A 237 -2.22 -18.59 -1.56
C SER A 237 -1.58 -17.67 -0.52
N PHE A 238 -0.34 -17.27 -0.76
CA PHE A 238 0.38 -16.25 -0.03
C PHE A 238 0.65 -15.07 -0.95
N TYR A 239 0.46 -13.87 -0.43
CA TYR A 239 0.68 -12.65 -1.18
C TYR A 239 1.85 -11.88 -0.60
N ILE A 240 2.76 -11.49 -1.49
CA ILE A 240 3.87 -10.58 -1.18
C ILE A 240 3.77 -9.38 -2.10
N ASN A 241 3.76 -8.18 -1.51
CA ASN A 241 4.00 -6.94 -2.23
C ASN A 241 5.25 -6.28 -1.69
N ILE A 242 6.16 -5.89 -2.58
CA ILE A 242 7.31 -5.07 -2.23
C ILE A 242 7.10 -3.71 -2.88
N SER A 243 7.01 -2.64 -2.10
CA SER A 243 6.81 -1.29 -2.64
C SER A 243 7.93 -0.34 -2.23
N PHE A 244 8.32 0.52 -3.16
CA PHE A 244 9.13 1.70 -2.86
C PHE A 244 8.17 2.87 -2.64
N ASN A 245 8.17 3.44 -1.45
CA ASN A 245 7.28 4.52 -1.09
C ASN A 245 8.03 5.84 -1.09
N ALA A 246 7.40 6.86 -1.65
CA ALA A 246 7.78 8.24 -1.45
C ALA A 246 6.56 9.00 -0.91
N THR A 247 6.74 9.67 0.23
CA THR A 247 5.66 10.43 0.87
C THR A 247 6.14 11.82 1.22
N ILE A 248 5.40 12.85 0.80
CA ILE A 248 5.67 14.23 1.19
C ILE A 248 4.65 14.59 2.27
N TYR A 249 5.13 14.86 3.49
CA TYR A 249 4.32 15.32 4.60
C TYR A 249 4.42 16.82 4.78
N TYR A 250 3.29 17.41 5.13
CA TYR A 250 3.22 18.68 5.83
C TYR A 250 3.12 18.42 7.34
N ILE A 251 4.00 19.04 8.11
CA ILE A 251 4.10 18.91 9.56
C ILE A 251 3.38 20.10 10.20
N PHE A 252 2.35 19.80 10.99
CA PHE A 252 1.64 20.80 11.77
C PHE A 252 2.38 21.05 13.10
N PRO A 253 2.79 22.29 13.40
CA PRO A 253 3.35 22.61 14.70
C PRO A 253 2.35 22.32 15.82
N LYS A 254 2.78 21.65 16.91
CA LYS A 254 1.94 21.35 18.09
C LYS A 254 1.12 22.57 18.58
N LYS A 255 1.73 23.77 18.57
CA LYS A 255 1.05 25.01 18.98
C LYS A 255 -0.15 25.36 18.09
N LEU A 256 -0.08 25.07 16.78
CA LEU A 256 -1.18 25.32 15.86
C LEU A 256 -2.31 24.31 16.08
N LEU A 257 -1.98 23.03 16.27
CA LEU A 257 -2.95 21.99 16.59
C LEU A 257 -3.75 22.33 17.84
N PHE A 258 -3.09 22.77 18.91
CA PHE A 258 -3.78 23.16 20.13
C PHE A 258 -4.77 24.31 19.92
N LYS A 259 -4.42 25.30 19.08
CA LYS A 259 -5.35 26.38 18.71
C LYS A 259 -6.54 25.89 17.89
N VAL A 260 -6.31 24.99 16.92
CA VAL A 260 -7.40 24.42 16.11
C VAL A 260 -8.32 23.58 16.98
N PHE A 261 -7.79 22.72 17.84
CA PHE A 261 -8.61 21.92 18.75
C PHE A 261 -9.38 22.78 19.75
N THR A 262 -8.80 23.85 20.29
CA THR A 262 -9.53 24.78 21.18
C THR A 262 -10.63 25.54 20.46
N GLN A 263 -10.43 25.93 19.19
CA GLN A 263 -11.47 26.56 18.36
C GLN A 263 -12.59 25.58 17.97
N ILE A 264 -12.25 24.37 17.51
CA ILE A 264 -13.23 23.32 17.22
C ILE A 264 -14.01 22.99 18.49
N LYS A 265 -13.32 22.87 19.63
CA LYS A 265 -13.96 22.68 20.93
C LYS A 265 -14.92 23.83 21.24
N SER A 266 -14.54 25.09 21.03
CA SER A 266 -15.45 26.22 21.31
C SER A 266 -16.68 26.22 20.41
N ILE A 267 -16.54 25.85 19.13
CA ILE A 267 -17.65 25.80 18.16
C ILE A 267 -18.56 24.61 18.45
N PHE A 268 -18.00 23.42 18.64
CA PHE A 268 -18.79 22.23 18.95
C PHE A 268 -19.43 22.30 20.33
N LEU A 269 -18.76 22.82 21.36
CA LEU A 269 -19.40 23.00 22.66
C LEU A 269 -20.43 24.12 22.64
N SER A 270 -20.25 25.22 21.89
CA SER A 270 -21.29 26.24 21.80
C SER A 270 -22.55 25.68 21.15
N ASP A 271 -22.41 24.89 20.10
CA ASP A 271 -23.55 24.38 19.34
C ASP A 271 -24.19 23.16 20.05
N LEU A 272 -23.38 22.29 20.67
CA LEU A 272 -23.88 21.12 21.40
C LEU A 272 -24.49 21.48 22.78
N LEU A 273 -24.01 22.54 23.45
CA LEU A 273 -24.63 23.04 24.70
C LEU A 273 -25.93 23.81 24.46
N ILE A 274 -26.17 24.31 23.24
CA ILE A 274 -27.46 24.93 22.89
C ILE A 274 -28.55 23.85 22.78
N ASP A 275 -28.22 22.63 22.37
CA ASP A 275 -29.17 21.52 22.25
C ASP A 275 -29.25 20.60 23.48
N LEU A 276 -28.21 20.52 24.31
CA LEU A 276 -28.19 19.68 25.51
C LEU A 276 -28.18 20.51 26.80
N LYS A 277 -29.37 20.95 27.23
CA LYS A 277 -29.65 21.43 28.59
C LYS A 277 -29.68 20.31 29.65
N ILE A 278 -29.26 19.09 29.30
CA ILE A 278 -29.42 17.90 30.13
C ILE A 278 -28.11 17.09 30.04
N ILE A 279 -27.44 16.93 31.18
CA ILE A 279 -26.26 16.09 31.49
C ILE A 279 -24.94 16.87 31.63
N ASP A 280 -24.53 17.02 32.90
CA ASP A 280 -23.18 17.38 33.34
C ASP A 280 -22.15 16.31 32.92
N ILE A 281 -21.39 16.56 31.85
CA ILE A 281 -20.26 15.71 31.40
C ILE A 281 -18.92 16.40 31.73
N ASN A 282 -18.81 16.96 32.94
CA ASN A 282 -17.57 17.64 33.36
C ASN A 282 -16.48 16.71 33.92
N TRP A 283 -16.69 15.39 33.98
CA TRP A 283 -15.85 14.53 34.84
C TRP A 283 -14.86 13.58 34.17
N PHE A 284 -14.90 13.34 32.84
CA PHE A 284 -14.18 12.17 32.29
C PHE A 284 -12.93 12.42 31.44
N PHE A 285 -12.58 13.66 31.07
CA PHE A 285 -11.49 13.85 30.07
C PHE A 285 -10.24 14.62 30.50
N PHE A 286 -10.16 15.21 31.69
CA PHE A 286 -9.01 16.06 32.02
C PHE A 286 -8.56 15.95 33.47
N ASN A 287 -7.77 14.91 33.77
CA ASN A 287 -6.87 14.88 34.94
C ASN A 287 -5.52 14.25 34.57
N TYR A 288 -4.94 14.66 33.44
CA TYR A 288 -3.50 14.48 33.17
C TYR A 288 -2.85 15.86 33.07
N HIS A 289 -2.34 16.34 34.20
CA HIS A 289 -1.39 17.45 34.24
C HIS A 289 -0.08 16.99 33.61
N TRP A 290 0.19 17.44 32.39
CA TRP A 290 1.54 17.46 31.84
C TRP A 290 2.20 18.77 32.29
N THR A 291 3.02 18.69 33.33
CA THR A 291 4.00 19.74 33.66
C THR A 291 5.11 19.70 32.61
N PHE A 292 5.18 20.74 31.79
CA PHE A 292 6.37 21.11 31.02
C PHE A 292 7.23 22.08 31.83
#